data_AF-A0A1H1WPB0-F1
#
_entry.id   AF-A0A1H1WPB0-F1
#
_cell.length_a   1.000
_cell.length_b   1.000
_cell.length_c   1.000
_cell.angle_alpha   90.00
_cell.angle_beta   90.00
_cell.angle_gamma   90.00
#
_symmetry.space_group_name_H-M   'P 1'
#
loop_
_entity.id
_entity.type
_entity.pdbx_description
1 polymer ?
#
loop_
_entity_poly.entity_id
_entity_poly.type
_entity_poly.pdbx_seq_one_letter_code
_entity_poly.pdbx_strand_id
1 'polypeptide(L)'
;MTSPAAEFIDRTLQAEASEWRADADAERIGGGLRFYGASVGAIRGTVRDAGRRHPDMTHDEITALAAELWSQPVFERRLAAIVLLQRHARMLRGSDLTRVEQFLRDARVAELVDPLTTDVVRPLLAGLGGVEATRAQQVVARWAVDPDPRLRRAASLL
;
A
#
# COMPACT_ATOMS: atom_id res chain seq x y z
N MET A 1 -4.72 -10.71 -16.45
CA MET A 1 -6.11 -10.19 -16.41
C MET A 1 -6.28 -9.49 -15.08
N THR A 2 -6.90 -8.32 -15.06
CA THR A 2 -7.16 -7.56 -13.82
C THR A 2 -8.33 -8.22 -13.07
N SER A 3 -8.23 -8.37 -11.75
CA SER A 3 -9.34 -8.93 -10.96
C SER A 3 -10.57 -7.99 -10.97
N PRO A 4 -11.80 -8.50 -10.84
CA PRO A 4 -13.00 -7.67 -10.79
C PRO A 4 -12.93 -6.59 -9.68
N ALA A 5 -12.29 -6.90 -8.55
CA ALA A 5 -12.09 -5.95 -7.46
C ALA A 5 -11.11 -4.82 -7.85
N ALA A 6 -9.99 -5.15 -8.51
CA ALA A 6 -9.04 -4.15 -8.99
C ALA A 6 -9.66 -3.27 -10.08
N GLU A 7 -10.43 -3.84 -11.01
CA GLU A 7 -11.15 -3.08 -12.04
C GLU A 7 -12.19 -2.14 -11.42
N PHE A 8 -12.95 -2.63 -10.44
CA PHE A 8 -13.92 -1.82 -9.72
C PHE A 8 -13.24 -0.62 -9.03
N ILE A 9 -12.17 -0.88 -8.27
CA ILE A 9 -11.44 0.17 -7.56
C ILE A 9 -10.90 1.20 -8.54
N ASP A 10 -10.18 0.78 -9.58
CA ASP A 10 -9.59 1.68 -10.56
C ASP A 10 -10.63 2.56 -11.25
N ARG A 11 -11.74 1.96 -11.71
CA ARG A 11 -12.81 2.69 -12.38
C ARG A 11 -13.47 3.71 -11.45
N THR A 12 -13.72 3.35 -10.19
CA THR A 12 -14.31 4.28 -9.23
C THR A 12 -13.34 5.41 -8.88
N LEU A 13 -12.04 5.14 -8.73
CA LEU A 13 -11.06 6.21 -8.50
C LEU A 13 -10.97 7.17 -9.69
N GLN A 14 -11.03 6.66 -10.92
CA GLN A 14 -11.09 7.51 -12.12
C GLN A 14 -12.42 8.29 -12.22
N ALA A 15 -13.53 7.74 -11.76
CA ALA A 15 -14.81 8.47 -11.72
C ALA A 15 -14.81 9.61 -10.68
N GLU A 16 -14.06 9.45 -9.60
CA GLU A 16 -13.86 10.46 -8.55
C GLU A 16 -12.68 11.43 -8.84
N ALA A 17 -12.14 11.37 -10.06
CA ALA A 17 -11.00 12.15 -10.50
C ALA A 17 -11.27 13.66 -10.49
N SER A 18 -10.19 14.42 -10.36
CA SER A 18 -10.23 15.88 -10.48
C SER A 18 -8.91 16.36 -11.05
N GLU A 19 -8.94 16.93 -12.26
CA GLU A 19 -7.75 17.45 -12.94
C GLU A 19 -6.99 18.46 -12.07
N TRP A 20 -7.72 19.40 -11.46
CA TRP A 20 -7.11 20.38 -10.54
C TRP A 20 -6.37 19.74 -9.36
N ARG A 21 -6.94 18.68 -8.74
CA ARG A 21 -6.23 17.95 -7.67
C ARG A 21 -5.06 17.14 -8.21
N ALA A 22 -5.25 16.51 -9.37
CA ALA A 22 -4.22 15.70 -10.00
C ALA A 22 -2.98 16.54 -10.31
N ASP A 23 -3.16 17.74 -10.87
CA ASP A 23 -2.08 18.68 -11.16
C ASP A 23 -1.42 19.20 -9.89
N ALA A 24 -2.22 19.62 -8.90
CA ALA A 24 -1.71 20.09 -7.61
C ALA A 24 -0.92 19.01 -6.86
N ASP A 25 -1.40 17.76 -6.85
CA ASP A 25 -0.71 16.64 -6.23
C ASP A 25 0.51 16.21 -7.04
N ALA A 26 0.48 16.29 -8.38
CA ALA A 26 1.64 16.01 -9.23
C ALA A 26 2.78 17.03 -9.00
N GLU A 27 2.45 18.32 -8.85
CA GLU A 27 3.42 19.37 -8.54
C GLU A 27 4.01 19.18 -7.13
N ARG A 28 3.17 18.84 -6.14
CA ARG A 28 3.58 18.70 -4.74
C ARG A 28 4.32 17.40 -4.44
N ILE A 29 3.85 16.26 -4.96
CA ILE A 29 4.35 14.92 -4.65
C ILE A 29 5.36 14.45 -5.71
N GLY A 30 4.99 14.56 -6.99
CA GLY A 30 5.83 14.15 -8.11
C GLY A 30 6.24 12.67 -8.08
N GLY A 31 7.55 12.41 -8.19
CA GLY A 31 8.12 11.05 -8.16
C GLY A 31 7.84 10.20 -9.40
N GLY A 32 7.48 10.81 -10.53
CA GLY A 32 7.17 10.10 -11.77
C GLY A 32 5.93 9.21 -11.68
N LEU A 33 5.02 9.50 -10.74
CA LEU A 33 3.72 8.87 -10.63
C LEU A 33 2.69 9.62 -11.49
N ARG A 34 1.66 8.91 -11.94
CA ARG A 34 0.43 9.50 -12.47
C ARG A 34 -0.55 9.75 -11.33
N PHE A 35 -1.43 10.72 -11.51
CA PHE A 35 -2.43 11.12 -10.53
C PHE A 35 -3.80 11.17 -11.20
N TYR A 36 -4.81 10.61 -10.55
CA TYR A 36 -6.21 10.75 -10.95
C TYR A 36 -6.86 11.98 -10.31
N GLY A 37 -6.38 12.43 -9.15
CA GLY A 37 -6.97 13.52 -8.36
C GLY A 37 -8.13 13.08 -7.46
N ALA A 38 -8.23 11.77 -7.15
CA ALA A 38 -9.22 11.25 -6.22
C ALA A 38 -8.80 11.55 -4.78
N SER A 39 -9.73 12.08 -3.97
CA SER A 39 -9.43 12.42 -2.58
C SER A 39 -9.13 11.18 -1.73
N VAL A 40 -8.40 11.33 -0.62
CA VAL A 40 -8.17 10.25 0.35
C VAL A 40 -9.50 9.67 0.88
N GLY A 41 -10.52 10.51 1.05
CA GLY A 41 -11.87 10.09 1.44
C GLY A 41 -12.50 9.17 0.40
N ALA A 42 -12.41 9.54 -0.89
CA ALA A 42 -12.87 8.71 -2.01
C ALA A 42 -12.12 7.38 -2.04
N ILE A 43 -10.78 7.38 -1.94
CA ILE A 43 -9.97 6.15 -1.90
C ILE A 43 -10.40 5.20 -0.78
N ARG A 44 -10.56 5.74 0.44
CA ARG A 44 -11.01 4.96 1.60
C ARG A 44 -12.43 4.42 1.41
N GLY A 45 -13.33 5.21 0.82
CA GLY A 45 -14.69 4.81 0.48
C GLY A 45 -14.73 3.70 -0.56
N THR A 46 -14.02 3.86 -1.67
CA THR A 46 -13.94 2.90 -2.77
C THR A 46 -13.44 1.53 -2.31
N VAL A 47 -12.32 1.49 -1.58
CA VAL A 47 -11.78 0.20 -1.11
C VAL A 47 -12.70 -0.43 -0.04
N ARG A 48 -13.44 0.36 0.76
CA ARG A 48 -14.48 -0.17 1.66
C ARG A 48 -15.62 -0.81 0.86
N ASP A 49 -16.07 -0.14 -0.20
CA ASP A 49 -17.18 -0.63 -1.01
C ASP A 49 -16.77 -1.82 -1.89
N ALA A 50 -15.50 -1.93 -2.27
CA ALA A 50 -14.93 -3.12 -2.89
C ALA A 50 -15.03 -4.33 -1.94
N GLY A 51 -14.66 -4.17 -0.67
CA GLY A 51 -14.80 -5.23 0.34
C GLY A 51 -16.25 -5.65 0.62
N ARG A 52 -17.22 -4.73 0.44
CA ARG A 52 -18.65 -5.08 0.52
C ARG A 52 -19.13 -5.88 -0.69
N ARG A 53 -18.60 -5.60 -1.88
CA ARG A 53 -18.93 -6.31 -3.14
C ARG A 53 -18.26 -7.67 -3.23
N HIS A 54 -17.12 -7.82 -2.58
CA HIS A 54 -16.32 -9.03 -2.57
C HIS A 54 -16.04 -9.40 -1.10
N PRO A 55 -17.07 -9.90 -0.38
CA PRO A 55 -16.91 -10.29 1.02
C PRO A 55 -15.96 -11.50 1.16
N ASP A 56 -15.43 -11.68 2.36
CA ASP A 56 -14.65 -12.86 2.77
C ASP A 56 -13.40 -13.15 1.92
N MET A 57 -12.77 -12.10 1.36
CA MET A 57 -11.48 -12.24 0.68
C MET A 57 -10.47 -12.95 1.58
N THR A 58 -9.86 -13.99 1.05
CA THR A 58 -8.76 -14.71 1.68
C THR A 58 -7.50 -13.84 1.75
N HIS A 59 -6.55 -14.25 2.60
CA HIS A 59 -5.22 -13.64 2.66
C HIS A 59 -4.55 -13.52 1.28
N ASP A 60 -4.62 -14.59 0.48
CA ASP A 60 -3.96 -14.63 -0.82
C ASP A 60 -4.65 -13.70 -1.83
N GLU A 61 -5.98 -13.59 -1.79
CA GLU A 61 -6.73 -12.63 -2.61
C GLU A 61 -6.43 -11.17 -2.21
N ILE A 62 -6.31 -10.89 -0.92
CA ILE A 62 -5.95 -9.54 -0.42
C ILE A 62 -4.55 -9.15 -0.91
N THR A 63 -3.57 -10.04 -0.76
CA THR A 63 -2.17 -9.76 -1.16
C THR A 63 -2.02 -9.69 -2.69
N ALA A 64 -2.76 -10.50 -3.44
CA ALA A 64 -2.83 -10.43 -4.90
C ALA A 64 -3.46 -9.11 -5.37
N LEU A 65 -4.60 -8.71 -4.80
CA LEU A 65 -5.26 -7.45 -5.12
C LEU A 65 -4.37 -6.24 -4.81
N ALA A 66 -3.68 -6.25 -3.66
CA ALA A 66 -2.73 -5.19 -3.33
C ALA A 66 -1.60 -5.09 -4.39
N ALA A 67 -1.08 -6.23 -4.86
CA ALA A 67 -0.05 -6.25 -5.91
C ALA A 67 -0.58 -5.76 -7.27
N GLU A 68 -1.80 -6.14 -7.66
CA GLU A 68 -2.45 -5.65 -8.89
C GLU A 68 -2.66 -4.13 -8.86
N LEU A 69 -3.12 -3.60 -7.73
CA LEU A 69 -3.29 -2.17 -7.54
C LEU A 69 -1.94 -1.44 -7.63
N TRP A 70 -0.91 -1.99 -6.99
CA TRP A 70 0.45 -1.41 -6.94
C TRP A 70 1.18 -1.42 -8.28
N SER A 71 0.89 -2.40 -9.15
CA SER A 71 1.58 -2.63 -10.42
C SER A 71 1.58 -1.43 -11.38
N GLN A 72 0.60 -0.55 -11.25
CA GLN A 72 0.53 0.68 -12.02
C GLN A 72 1.15 1.84 -11.22
N PRO A 73 2.01 2.68 -11.84
CA PRO A 73 2.61 3.83 -11.18
C PRO A 73 1.61 4.99 -11.09
N VAL A 74 0.45 4.75 -10.46
CA VAL A 74 -0.60 5.73 -10.18
C VAL A 74 -0.70 5.87 -8.66
N PHE A 75 -0.62 7.11 -8.16
CA PHE A 75 -0.59 7.40 -6.74
C PHE A 75 -1.80 6.83 -6.00
N GLU A 76 -3.02 7.10 -6.49
CA GLU A 76 -4.26 6.70 -5.84
C GLU A 76 -4.47 5.19 -5.85
N ARG A 77 -3.98 4.49 -6.89
CA ARG A 77 -4.01 3.01 -6.92
C ARG A 77 -3.08 2.42 -5.87
N ARG A 78 -1.87 2.96 -5.72
CA ARG A 78 -0.91 2.50 -4.69
C ARG A 78 -1.40 2.84 -3.30
N LEU A 79 -1.97 4.02 -3.09
CA LEU A 79 -2.60 4.38 -1.82
C LEU A 79 -3.81 3.48 -1.53
N ALA A 80 -4.61 3.11 -2.52
CA ALA A 80 -5.68 2.13 -2.37
C ALA A 80 -5.16 0.75 -1.93
N ALA A 81 -4.01 0.30 -2.45
CA ALA A 81 -3.36 -0.93 -2.00
C ALA A 81 -2.94 -0.84 -0.53
N ILE A 82 -2.37 0.29 -0.09
CA ILE A 82 -2.00 0.52 1.32
C ILE A 82 -3.24 0.46 2.21
N VAL A 83 -4.30 1.17 1.82
CA VAL A 83 -5.55 1.20 2.58
C VAL A 83 -6.23 -0.19 2.62
N LEU A 84 -6.11 -1.00 1.56
CA LEU A 84 -6.58 -2.38 1.53
C LEU A 84 -5.80 -3.23 2.54
N LEU A 85 -4.47 -3.16 2.53
CA LEU A 85 -3.61 -3.92 3.45
C LEU A 85 -3.82 -3.49 4.90
N GLN A 86 -3.94 -2.19 5.16
CA GLN A 86 -4.22 -1.63 6.49
C GLN A 86 -5.51 -2.23 7.08
N ARG A 87 -6.58 -2.33 6.29
CA ARG A 87 -7.85 -2.93 6.75
C ARG A 87 -7.74 -4.40 7.11
N HIS A 88 -6.81 -5.11 6.48
CA HIS A 88 -6.61 -6.54 6.66
C HIS A 88 -5.29 -6.87 7.35
N ALA A 89 -4.70 -5.91 8.09
CA ALA A 89 -3.39 -6.07 8.71
C ALA A 89 -3.30 -7.29 9.63
N ARG A 90 -4.41 -7.66 10.28
CA ARG A 90 -4.51 -8.85 11.15
C ARG A 90 -4.43 -10.19 10.40
N MET A 91 -4.62 -10.18 9.08
CA MET A 91 -4.49 -11.38 8.24
C MET A 91 -3.08 -11.55 7.68
N LEU A 92 -2.28 -10.48 7.67
CA LEU A 92 -0.92 -10.49 7.14
C LEU A 92 0.00 -11.33 8.03
N ARG A 93 1.00 -11.92 7.39
CA ARG A 93 1.99 -12.81 7.98
C ARG A 93 3.39 -12.24 7.77
N GLY A 94 4.37 -12.73 8.52
CA GLY A 94 5.77 -12.31 8.40
C GLY A 94 6.34 -12.56 7.01
N SER A 95 5.82 -13.54 6.26
CA SER A 95 6.20 -13.77 4.86
C SER A 95 5.88 -12.59 3.92
N ASP A 96 4.86 -11.79 4.23
CA ASP A 96 4.42 -10.68 3.39
C ASP A 96 5.38 -9.49 3.43
N LEU A 97 6.26 -9.43 4.44
CA LEU A 97 7.30 -8.39 4.52
C LEU A 97 8.17 -8.36 3.27
N THR A 98 8.40 -9.50 2.61
CA THR A 98 9.13 -9.55 1.34
C THR A 98 8.43 -8.72 0.26
N ARG A 99 7.10 -8.82 0.15
CA ARG A 99 6.32 -8.07 -0.83
C ARG A 99 6.21 -6.59 -0.44
N VAL A 100 6.00 -6.32 0.85
CA VAL A 100 5.94 -4.95 1.36
C VAL A 100 7.28 -4.22 1.19
N GLU A 101 8.41 -4.92 1.36
CA GLU A 101 9.73 -4.37 1.04
C GLU A 101 9.82 -3.98 -0.43
N GLN A 102 9.34 -4.81 -1.36
CA GLN A 102 9.31 -4.45 -2.78
C GLN A 102 8.42 -3.23 -3.06
N PHE A 103 7.29 -3.10 -2.37
CA PHE A 103 6.47 -1.89 -2.45
C PHE A 103 7.22 -0.66 -1.94
N LEU A 104 7.92 -0.74 -0.80
CA LEU A 104 8.75 0.36 -0.30
C LEU A 104 9.85 0.76 -1.30
N ARG A 105 10.53 -0.23 -1.88
CA ARG A 105 11.54 -0.05 -2.96
C ARG A 105 10.97 0.43 -4.29
N ASP A 106 9.65 0.49 -4.45
CA ASP A 106 9.01 1.03 -5.65
C ASP A 106 8.09 2.22 -5.34
N ALA A 107 7.95 2.65 -4.08
CA ALA A 107 7.01 3.69 -3.67
C ALA A 107 7.29 5.08 -4.27
N ARG A 108 8.55 5.37 -4.62
CA ARG A 108 9.09 6.63 -5.19
C ARG A 108 8.97 7.88 -4.32
N VAL A 109 7.94 7.99 -3.47
CA VAL A 109 7.60 9.19 -2.70
C VAL A 109 7.31 8.85 -1.24
N ALA A 110 7.56 9.81 -0.33
CA ALA A 110 7.35 9.63 1.10
C ALA A 110 5.87 9.41 1.45
N GLU A 111 4.97 10.02 0.68
CA GLU A 111 3.52 9.93 0.80
C GLU A 111 2.96 8.51 0.58
N LEU A 112 3.77 7.60 0.03
CA LEU A 112 3.47 6.17 -0.02
C LEU A 112 4.31 5.35 0.95
N VAL A 113 5.59 5.71 1.16
CA VAL A 113 6.49 5.03 2.11
C VAL A 113 5.96 5.11 3.54
N ASP A 114 5.54 6.30 3.96
CA ASP A 114 5.13 6.57 5.34
C ASP A 114 3.87 5.78 5.72
N PRO A 115 2.73 5.90 5.01
CA PRO A 115 1.54 5.13 5.39
C PRO A 115 1.73 3.62 5.18
N LEU A 116 2.51 3.17 4.19
CA LEU A 116 2.83 1.74 4.07
C LEU A 116 3.60 1.26 5.31
N THR A 117 4.45 2.09 5.89
CA THR A 117 5.21 1.73 7.09
C THR A 117 4.36 1.82 8.36
N THR A 118 3.72 2.97 8.60
CA THR A 118 3.00 3.23 9.85
C THR A 118 1.69 2.46 9.95
N ASP A 119 1.00 2.27 8.82
CA ASP A 119 -0.36 1.73 8.81
C ASP A 119 -0.42 0.27 8.38
N VAL A 120 0.66 -0.29 7.82
CA VAL A 120 0.73 -1.71 7.40
C VAL A 120 1.87 -2.45 8.09
N VAL A 121 3.12 -2.01 7.92
CA VAL A 121 4.27 -2.73 8.51
C VAL A 121 4.20 -2.74 10.03
N ARG A 122 3.98 -1.60 10.67
CA ARG A 122 3.94 -1.52 12.15
C ARG A 122 2.83 -2.42 12.74
N PRO A 123 1.56 -2.39 12.27
CA PRO A 123 0.54 -3.32 12.71
C PRO A 123 0.84 -4.79 12.41
N LEU A 124 1.45 -5.09 11.25
CA LEU A 124 1.90 -6.45 10.91
C LEU A 124 2.88 -6.95 11.98
N LEU A 125 3.95 -6.19 12.24
CA LEU A 125 4.97 -6.55 13.23
C LEU A 125 4.39 -6.76 14.63
N ALA A 126 3.47 -5.89 15.04
CA ALA A 126 2.80 -5.98 16.33
C ALA A 126 1.92 -7.24 16.47
N GLY A 127 1.44 -7.81 15.36
CA GLY A 127 0.65 -9.05 15.34
C GLY A 127 1.46 -10.34 15.33
N LEU A 128 2.77 -10.28 15.12
CA LEU A 128 3.63 -11.47 15.04
C LEU A 128 4.05 -11.97 16.41
N GLY A 129 4.22 -13.29 16.53
CA GLY A 129 4.73 -13.96 17.74
C GLY A 129 5.88 -14.92 17.46
N GLY A 130 6.64 -15.24 18.52
CA GLY A 130 7.66 -16.30 18.51
C GLY A 130 8.74 -16.15 17.42
N VAL A 131 9.00 -17.25 16.71
CA VAL A 131 10.05 -17.32 15.69
C VAL A 131 9.77 -16.37 14.52
N GLU A 132 8.50 -16.17 14.17
CA GLU A 132 8.10 -15.29 13.07
C GLU A 132 8.40 -13.82 13.38
N ALA A 133 8.08 -13.36 14.60
CA ALA A 133 8.42 -12.02 15.06
C ALA A 133 9.94 -11.78 15.04
N THR A 134 10.74 -12.76 15.48
CA THR A 134 12.20 -12.66 15.47
C THR A 134 12.75 -12.50 14.05
N ARG A 135 12.25 -13.29 13.09
CA ARG A 135 12.64 -13.18 11.68
C ARG A 135 12.23 -11.84 11.08
N ALA A 136 11.02 -11.38 11.37
CA ALA A 136 10.52 -10.09 10.91
C ALA A 136 11.37 -8.92 11.43
N GLN A 137 11.76 -8.94 12.70
CA GLN A 137 12.67 -7.94 13.28
C GLN A 137 14.03 -7.92 12.58
N GLN A 138 14.59 -9.08 12.21
CA GLN A 138 15.84 -9.16 11.46
C GLN A 138 15.72 -8.55 10.06
N VAL A 139 14.57 -8.72 9.38
CA VAL A 139 14.30 -8.08 8.09
C VAL A 139 14.28 -6.55 8.26
N VAL A 140 13.52 -6.04 9.22
CA VAL A 140 13.42 -4.60 9.48
C VAL A 140 14.76 -4.00 9.91
N ALA A 141 15.56 -4.71 10.71
CA ALA A 141 16.90 -4.25 11.09
C ALA A 141 17.82 -4.06 9.87
N ARG A 142 17.66 -4.88 8.82
CA ARG A 142 18.41 -4.74 7.57
C ARG A 142 17.97 -3.50 6.78
N TRP A 143 16.71 -3.10 6.86
CA TRP A 143 16.23 -1.88 6.18
C TRP A 143 16.95 -0.62 6.66
N ALA A 144 17.33 -0.55 7.95
CA ALA A 144 18.05 0.59 8.52
C ALA A 144 19.43 0.85 7.89
N VAL A 145 20.06 -0.19 7.33
CA VAL A 145 21.38 -0.13 6.70
C VAL A 145 21.34 -0.37 5.19
N ASP A 146 20.14 -0.51 4.60
CA ASP A 146 19.97 -0.76 3.17
C ASP A 146 20.43 0.46 2.34
N PRO A 147 21.03 0.28 1.15
CA PRO A 147 21.37 1.38 0.26
C PRO A 147 20.15 2.17 -0.23
N ASP A 148 18.96 1.59 -0.26
CA ASP A 148 17.73 2.29 -0.65
C ASP A 148 17.28 3.28 0.45
N PRO A 149 17.24 4.60 0.17
CA PRO A 149 16.83 5.60 1.16
C PRO A 149 15.39 5.40 1.66
N ARG A 150 14.51 4.76 0.89
CA ARG A 150 13.12 4.54 1.28
C ARG A 150 13.00 3.45 2.34
N LEU A 151 13.85 2.43 2.27
CA LEU A 151 13.92 1.43 3.33
C LEU A 151 14.51 1.99 4.61
N ARG A 152 15.54 2.85 4.52
CA ARG A 152 16.05 3.54 5.71
C ARG A 152 15.00 4.46 6.33
N ARG A 153 14.21 5.15 5.51
CA ARG A 153 13.07 5.96 5.97
C ARG A 153 12.02 5.09 6.67
N ALA A 154 11.62 3.97 6.07
CA ALA A 154 10.69 3.03 6.69
C ALA A 154 11.22 2.53 8.04
N ALA A 155 12.49 2.12 8.12
CA ALA A 155 13.11 1.69 9.36
C ALA A 155 13.09 2.78 10.45
N SER A 156 13.27 4.05 10.09
CA SER A 156 13.22 5.17 11.05
C SER A 156 11.82 5.45 11.60
N LEU A 157 10.78 4.90 10.97
CA LEU A 157 9.38 5.05 11.36
C LEU A 157 8.83 3.84 12.10
N LEU A 158 9.66 2.84 12.45
CA LEU A 158 9.26 1.62 13.17
C LEU A 158 9.75 1.64 14.61
#